data_AF-A0A222ENZ2-F1
#
_entry.id   AF-A0A222ENZ2-F1
#
_cell.length_a   1.000
_cell.length_b   1.000
_cell.length_c   1.000
_cell.angle_alpha   90.00
_cell.angle_beta   90.00
_cell.angle_gamma   90.00
#
_symmetry.space_group_name_H-M   'P 1'
#
loop_
_entity.id
_entity.type
_entity.pdbx_description
1 polymer ?
#
loop_
_entity_poly.entity_id
_entity_poly.type
_entity_poly.pdbx_seq_one_letter_code
_entity_poly.pdbx_strand_id
1 'polypeptide(L)'
;MKKLISILATLSLTATLSTSVIACGNSETNDNGSNNVDPTPNETDTYDQVFTLFKKEVTDIINKNISIESKNWFQQEDESLTSKFKFFKQEKIASYFDNYQAGEVKNANLSDIFKKDQANATNYFNDLKFKVGFDKIKSEINALKSKTEYDILLNGVTDIITIENSLADSGESTSKISVLDTTTTETNNETKKGYIISSSANFNFSIHYNSSDNSAISNFDVKSSLDYTLTSYPGLAKFIMDQSSSIKWAYLKNVDTTGYIKGVDESNKLINSFSTIKENVNSMLSNDKTDIIKSLNDSLNASIGKDLAGFFKFENKKVENNNLPLYNIEELKEDNVWDYKINPTVSNYSWNNEQKGWSDSSFKNGEDLMKYIFIKDEKTNDSELNKYLLENLKKWSSEFIQSVETNEDLTSETDGYQNIKTNLNKLSAVKFIPLNNIQLSIGDTFKKDMDEFKLGYGEAIDINNNFSSLVETDNTFKAIRDNVKQGIVKFNEIFDMKFGENTTDNKQTLFTVKKENSFFWDFAKVSKKMSDLNNLFSLNLNNSDVISKRKLLLEGGNQNDYSLVINDKRIYTSPLLYREQLGLESPILTGINYYDVNIKFDYLNINFRTDFMYHQTGGYVPVIKNY
;
A
#
# COMPACT_ATOMS: atom_id res chain seq x y z
N MET A 1 -16.60 -20.23 3.13
CA MET A 1 -16.15 -20.58 1.76
C MET A 1 -16.94 -19.89 0.65
N LYS A 2 -18.26 -20.12 0.48
CA LYS A 2 -19.05 -19.47 -0.62
C LYS A 2 -19.02 -17.92 -0.62
N LYS A 3 -18.99 -17.29 0.56
CA LYS A 3 -18.85 -15.82 0.72
C LYS A 3 -17.42 -15.30 0.48
N LEU A 4 -16.40 -16.14 0.65
CA LEU A 4 -15.00 -15.79 0.36
C LEU A 4 -14.73 -15.87 -1.14
N ILE A 5 -15.29 -16.91 -1.79
CA ILE A 5 -15.26 -17.08 -3.24
C ILE A 5 -16.02 -15.94 -3.94
N SER A 6 -17.13 -15.44 -3.38
CA SER A 6 -17.82 -14.28 -3.96
C SER A 6 -17.01 -12.99 -3.86
N ILE A 7 -16.20 -12.81 -2.81
CA ILE A 7 -15.32 -11.65 -2.61
C ILE A 7 -14.08 -11.74 -3.52
N LEU A 8 -13.45 -12.93 -3.65
CA LEU A 8 -12.38 -13.16 -4.62
C LEU A 8 -12.85 -13.02 -6.07
N ALA A 9 -14.08 -13.48 -6.39
CA ALA A 9 -14.67 -13.32 -7.71
C ALA A 9 -15.00 -11.85 -8.04
N THR A 10 -15.37 -11.03 -7.05
CA THR A 10 -15.58 -9.58 -7.27
C THR A 10 -14.26 -8.82 -7.41
N LEU A 11 -13.21 -9.21 -6.70
CA LEU A 11 -11.84 -8.67 -6.89
C LEU A 11 -11.31 -8.91 -8.32
N SER A 12 -11.65 -10.04 -8.96
CA SER A 12 -11.31 -10.30 -10.36
C SER A 12 -12.18 -9.59 -11.39
N LEU A 13 -13.34 -9.03 -11.00
CA LEU A 13 -14.28 -8.39 -11.91
C LEU A 13 -14.10 -6.87 -12.04
N THR A 14 -13.34 -6.24 -11.13
CA THR A 14 -13.19 -4.77 -11.10
C THR A 14 -11.74 -4.29 -11.11
N ALA A 15 -10.76 -5.18 -11.24
CA ALA A 15 -9.37 -4.77 -11.38
C ALA A 15 -9.17 -4.21 -12.79
N THR A 16 -8.86 -2.91 -12.88
CA THR A 16 -8.24 -2.34 -14.07
C THR A 16 -6.98 -3.13 -14.41
N LEU A 17 -6.81 -3.45 -15.69
CA LEU A 17 -5.78 -4.36 -16.20
C LEU A 17 -4.34 -3.84 -16.02
N SER A 18 -4.14 -2.71 -15.35
CA SER A 18 -2.84 -2.04 -15.28
C SER A 18 -2.14 -2.11 -13.93
N THR A 19 -2.77 -2.49 -12.80
CA THR A 19 -2.11 -2.34 -11.47
C THR A 19 -2.45 -3.32 -10.34
N SER A 20 -3.34 -4.31 -10.53
CA SER A 20 -3.70 -5.22 -9.41
C SER A 20 -3.04 -6.59 -9.55
N VAL A 21 -1.97 -6.84 -8.78
CA VAL A 21 -1.37 -8.17 -8.66
C VAL A 21 -1.97 -8.91 -7.46
N ILE A 22 -2.50 -10.11 -7.68
CA ILE A 22 -3.12 -10.93 -6.64
C ILE A 22 -2.35 -12.24 -6.53
N ALA A 23 -1.84 -12.54 -5.34
CA ALA A 23 -1.28 -13.85 -5.01
C ALA A 23 -2.41 -14.85 -4.75
N CYS A 24 -2.49 -15.91 -5.55
CA CYS A 24 -3.42 -17.01 -5.32
C CYS A 24 -2.67 -18.20 -4.70
N GLY A 25 -3.21 -18.77 -3.63
CA GLY A 25 -2.70 -20.04 -3.09
C GLY A 25 -3.27 -21.22 -3.88
N ASN A 26 -2.42 -22.16 -4.29
CA ASN A 26 -2.88 -23.48 -4.71
C ASN A 26 -3.39 -24.23 -3.47
N SER A 27 -4.59 -24.82 -3.58
CA SER A 27 -5.10 -25.73 -2.56
C SER A 27 -4.53 -27.12 -2.83
N GLU A 28 -3.82 -27.67 -1.85
CA GLU A 28 -3.28 -29.02 -1.92
C GLU A 28 -4.40 -30.05 -2.04
N THR A 29 -4.15 -31.05 -2.87
CA THR A 29 -5.04 -32.19 -3.12
C THR A 29 -4.88 -33.21 -1.99
N ASN A 30 -6.02 -33.66 -1.45
CA ASN A 30 -6.13 -34.67 -0.40
C ASN A 30 -5.33 -35.95 -0.70
N ASP A 31 -4.66 -36.51 0.31
CA ASP A 31 -4.66 -37.96 0.49
C ASP A 31 -4.71 -38.37 1.98
N ASN A 32 -5.51 -39.40 2.23
CA ASN A 32 -5.91 -39.89 3.56
C ASN A 32 -4.79 -40.67 4.27
N GLY A 33 -4.60 -40.45 5.58
CA GLY A 33 -3.80 -41.36 6.42
C GLY A 33 -3.73 -40.95 7.89
N SER A 34 -4.53 -41.60 8.72
CA SER A 34 -4.60 -41.49 10.19
C SER A 34 -3.30 -41.85 10.92
N ASN A 35 -2.87 -41.04 11.91
CA ASN A 35 -2.80 -41.45 13.34
C ASN A 35 -2.19 -40.39 14.27
N ASN A 36 -2.78 -40.32 15.47
CA ASN A 36 -2.43 -39.51 16.65
C ASN A 36 -0.93 -39.43 16.99
N VAL A 37 -0.43 -38.20 17.22
CA VAL A 37 0.62 -37.88 18.19
C VAL A 37 0.31 -36.49 18.82
N ASP A 38 0.50 -36.39 20.13
CA ASP A 38 0.30 -35.20 20.98
C ASP A 38 0.97 -33.90 20.46
N PRO A 39 0.45 -32.71 20.84
CA PRO A 39 0.92 -31.44 20.32
C PRO A 39 2.24 -31.02 20.98
N THR A 40 3.34 -31.23 20.27
CA THR A 40 4.56 -30.45 20.49
C THR A 40 4.32 -28.98 20.09
N PRO A 41 5.00 -28.00 20.73
CA PRO A 41 4.81 -26.58 20.40
C PRO A 41 5.17 -26.34 18.93
N ASN A 42 4.20 -25.86 18.13
CA ASN A 42 4.28 -25.72 16.68
C ASN A 42 5.47 -24.85 16.21
N GLU A 43 6.46 -25.47 15.55
CA GLU A 43 7.32 -24.78 14.57
C GLU A 43 6.49 -24.29 13.36
N THR A 44 5.35 -24.93 13.10
CA THR A 44 4.39 -24.65 12.03
C THR A 44 3.88 -23.20 12.04
N ASP A 45 3.61 -22.64 13.23
CA ASP A 45 3.04 -21.29 13.36
C ASP A 45 4.06 -20.19 12.97
N THR A 46 5.37 -20.47 13.11
CA THR A 46 6.42 -19.51 12.76
C THR A 46 6.69 -19.52 11.26
N TYR A 47 6.69 -20.71 10.65
CA TYR A 47 6.86 -20.85 9.21
C TYR A 47 5.73 -20.13 8.44
N ASP A 48 4.47 -20.33 8.81
CA ASP A 48 3.33 -19.73 8.13
C ASP A 48 3.29 -18.19 8.24
N GLN A 49 3.71 -17.65 9.39
CA GLN A 49 3.87 -16.21 9.58
C GLN A 49 4.93 -15.63 8.65
N VAL A 50 6.11 -16.25 8.62
CA VAL A 50 7.22 -15.83 7.74
C VAL A 50 6.82 -15.96 6.27
N PHE A 51 6.13 -17.02 5.89
CA PHE A 51 5.62 -17.22 4.52
C PHE A 51 4.60 -16.16 4.11
N THR A 52 3.72 -15.76 5.02
CA THR A 52 2.74 -14.69 4.79
C THR A 52 3.42 -13.33 4.60
N LEU A 53 4.41 -13.01 5.44
CA LEU A 53 5.22 -11.80 5.30
C LEU A 53 6.00 -11.79 3.99
N PHE A 54 6.63 -12.92 3.65
CA PHE A 54 7.37 -13.08 2.39
C PHE A 54 6.48 -12.88 1.17
N LYS A 55 5.29 -13.52 1.14
CA LYS A 55 4.29 -13.33 0.07
C LYS A 55 3.92 -11.88 -0.14
N LYS A 56 3.67 -11.16 0.97
CA LYS A 56 3.33 -9.74 0.95
C LYS A 56 4.49 -8.92 0.36
N GLU A 57 5.70 -9.09 0.89
CA GLU A 57 6.86 -8.32 0.45
C GLU A 57 7.22 -8.56 -1.02
N VAL A 58 7.14 -9.82 -1.49
CA VAL A 58 7.32 -10.15 -2.91
C VAL A 58 6.26 -9.49 -3.79
N THR A 59 4.99 -9.51 -3.37
CA THR A 59 3.88 -8.88 -4.10
C THR A 59 4.08 -7.36 -4.17
N ASP A 60 4.51 -6.74 -3.07
CA ASP A 60 4.79 -5.30 -3.01
C ASP A 60 5.93 -4.90 -3.94
N ILE A 61 7.02 -5.69 -4.01
CA ILE A 61 8.14 -5.48 -4.95
C ILE A 61 7.67 -5.56 -6.42
N ILE A 62 6.88 -6.58 -6.76
CA ILE A 62 6.36 -6.76 -8.12
C ILE A 62 5.45 -5.59 -8.50
N ASN A 63 4.46 -5.27 -7.65
CA ASN A 63 3.52 -4.16 -7.88
C ASN A 63 4.23 -2.83 -8.09
N LYS A 64 5.18 -2.51 -7.22
CA LYS A 64 5.96 -1.28 -7.31
C LYS A 64 6.67 -1.15 -8.65
N ASN A 65 7.38 -2.18 -9.09
CA ASN A 65 8.15 -2.12 -10.33
C ASN A 65 7.25 -2.14 -11.57
N ILE A 66 6.18 -2.93 -11.59
CA ILE A 66 5.21 -2.91 -12.69
C ILE A 66 4.57 -1.53 -12.84
N SER A 67 4.18 -0.90 -11.72
CA SER A 67 3.60 0.45 -11.75
C SER A 67 4.58 1.52 -12.25
N ILE A 68 5.90 1.29 -12.15
CA ILE A 68 6.91 2.18 -12.72
C ILE A 68 6.99 1.96 -14.23
N GLU A 69 7.12 0.70 -14.65
CA GLU A 69 7.28 0.36 -16.06
C GLU A 69 6.02 0.65 -16.89
N SER A 70 4.83 0.51 -16.30
CA SER A 70 3.55 0.71 -16.98
C SER A 70 3.33 2.13 -17.47
N LYS A 71 4.00 3.12 -16.87
CA LYS A 71 4.00 4.52 -17.34
C LYS A 71 4.51 4.65 -18.78
N ASN A 72 5.36 3.71 -19.19
CA ASN A 72 5.95 3.64 -20.51
C ASN A 72 5.32 2.52 -21.35
N TRP A 73 4.11 2.04 -21.08
CA TRP A 73 3.52 0.99 -21.91
C TRP A 73 2.83 1.51 -23.18
N PHE A 74 2.55 2.80 -23.28
CA PHE A 74 2.19 3.43 -24.55
C PHE A 74 3.44 4.10 -25.15
N GLN A 75 4.04 3.48 -26.17
CA GLN A 75 5.32 3.92 -26.72
C GLN A 75 5.27 4.18 -28.22
N GLN A 76 6.10 5.14 -28.65
CA GLN A 76 6.39 5.33 -30.06
C GLN A 76 7.50 4.36 -30.48
N GLU A 77 7.40 3.76 -31.66
CA GLU A 77 8.51 3.01 -32.25
C GLU A 77 9.68 3.95 -32.55
N ASP A 78 10.87 3.53 -32.11
CA ASP A 78 12.15 4.15 -32.44
C ASP A 78 13.19 3.07 -32.79
N GLU A 79 14.32 3.50 -33.36
CA GLU A 79 15.42 2.63 -33.80
C GLU A 79 16.03 1.79 -32.66
N SER A 80 16.00 2.31 -31.43
CA SER A 80 16.55 1.62 -30.27
C SER A 80 15.67 0.44 -29.83
N LEU A 81 14.34 0.59 -29.96
CA LEU A 81 13.35 -0.44 -29.64
C LEU A 81 13.24 -1.49 -30.75
N THR A 82 13.38 -1.09 -32.02
CA THR A 82 13.36 -2.02 -33.16
C THR A 82 14.48 -3.05 -33.11
N SER A 83 15.61 -2.74 -32.47
CA SER A 83 16.67 -3.74 -32.27
C SER A 83 16.39 -4.70 -31.10
N LYS A 84 15.60 -4.28 -30.11
CA LYS A 84 15.35 -5.03 -28.87
C LYS A 84 14.17 -5.98 -28.97
N PHE A 85 13.04 -5.55 -29.52
CA PHE A 85 11.84 -6.38 -29.59
C PHE A 85 11.90 -7.42 -30.70
N LYS A 86 11.27 -8.57 -30.49
CA LYS A 86 11.14 -9.63 -31.51
C LYS A 86 9.70 -9.95 -31.86
N PHE A 87 8.78 -9.70 -30.93
CA PHE A 87 7.35 -9.87 -31.12
C PHE A 87 6.67 -8.53 -31.44
N PHE A 88 6.96 -7.45 -30.69
CA PHE A 88 6.36 -6.14 -30.95
C PHE A 88 7.09 -5.39 -32.07
N LYS A 89 6.85 -5.79 -33.33
CA LYS A 89 7.48 -5.22 -34.54
C LYS A 89 6.52 -5.15 -35.71
N GLN A 90 6.60 -4.05 -36.49
CA GLN A 90 5.77 -3.86 -37.67
C GLN A 90 5.88 -5.02 -38.67
N GLU A 91 7.10 -5.41 -39.04
CA GLU A 91 7.37 -6.46 -40.04
C GLU A 91 6.82 -7.84 -39.65
N LYS A 92 6.50 -8.06 -38.37
CA LYS A 92 5.93 -9.31 -37.87
C LYS A 92 4.41 -9.35 -37.91
N ILE A 93 3.75 -8.18 -37.93
CA ILE A 93 2.29 -8.07 -37.85
C ILE A 93 1.59 -9.02 -38.83
N ALA A 94 1.98 -8.97 -40.11
CA ALA A 94 1.33 -9.76 -41.16
C ALA A 94 1.40 -11.27 -40.89
N SER A 95 2.47 -11.76 -40.24
CA SER A 95 2.66 -13.18 -39.93
C SER A 95 1.73 -13.70 -38.83
N TYR A 96 1.11 -12.81 -38.05
CA TYR A 96 0.19 -13.20 -36.98
C TYR A 96 -1.20 -13.60 -37.50
N PHE A 97 -1.57 -13.15 -38.70
CA PHE A 97 -2.91 -13.30 -39.25
C PHE A 97 -2.90 -14.00 -40.61
N ASP A 98 -3.79 -14.97 -40.83
CA ASP A 98 -3.80 -15.74 -42.09
C ASP A 98 -4.30 -14.91 -43.29
N ASN A 99 -5.15 -13.90 -43.03
CA ASN A 99 -5.72 -13.00 -44.03
C ASN A 99 -5.44 -11.53 -43.68
N TYR A 100 -4.15 -11.22 -43.50
CA TYR A 100 -3.72 -9.86 -43.20
C TYR A 100 -4.02 -8.91 -44.38
N GLN A 101 -4.68 -7.80 -44.08
CA GLN A 101 -4.92 -6.71 -45.02
C GLN A 101 -4.72 -5.40 -44.27
N ALA A 102 -3.88 -4.53 -44.84
CA ALA A 102 -3.66 -3.19 -44.30
C ALA A 102 -4.92 -2.33 -44.47
N GLY A 103 -5.11 -1.37 -43.57
CA GLY A 103 -6.29 -0.51 -43.48
C GLY A 103 -7.44 -1.08 -42.63
N GLU A 104 -7.37 -2.35 -42.24
CA GLU A 104 -8.35 -2.99 -41.38
C GLU A 104 -7.82 -3.26 -39.97
N VAL A 105 -8.70 -3.19 -38.97
CA VAL A 105 -8.36 -3.63 -37.62
C VAL A 105 -8.36 -5.16 -37.58
N LYS A 106 -7.23 -5.73 -37.17
CA LYS A 106 -7.08 -7.17 -36.95
C LYS A 106 -7.00 -7.45 -35.46
N ASN A 107 -7.80 -8.40 -35.00
CA ASN A 107 -7.80 -8.87 -33.62
C ASN A 107 -7.51 -10.37 -33.61
N ALA A 108 -6.69 -10.83 -32.67
CA ALA A 108 -6.46 -12.26 -32.44
C ALA A 108 -6.17 -12.53 -30.97
N ASN A 109 -6.51 -13.74 -30.52
CA ASN A 109 -6.02 -14.24 -29.24
C ASN A 109 -4.52 -14.54 -29.37
N LEU A 110 -3.74 -14.17 -28.35
CA LEU A 110 -2.31 -14.48 -28.32
C LEU A 110 -2.05 -15.99 -28.36
N SER A 111 -2.91 -16.78 -27.71
CA SER A 111 -2.82 -18.24 -27.72
C SER A 111 -2.91 -18.84 -29.13
N ASP A 112 -3.70 -18.25 -30.03
CA ASP A 112 -3.82 -18.74 -31.40
C ASP A 112 -2.60 -18.36 -32.25
N ILE A 113 -1.99 -17.20 -31.98
CA ILE A 113 -0.71 -16.79 -32.60
C ILE A 113 0.43 -17.71 -32.14
N PHE A 114 0.44 -18.09 -30.86
CA PHE A 114 1.46 -18.98 -30.30
C PHE A 114 1.37 -20.41 -30.86
N LYS A 115 0.15 -20.91 -31.11
CA LYS A 115 -0.06 -22.22 -31.74
C LYS A 115 0.43 -22.29 -33.19
N LYS A 116 0.43 -21.16 -33.92
CA LYS A 116 0.92 -21.11 -35.30
C LYS A 116 2.44 -21.24 -35.37
N ASP A 117 3.15 -20.62 -34.44
CA ASP A 117 4.61 -20.68 -34.35
C ASP A 117 5.07 -20.48 -32.89
N GLN A 118 5.70 -21.51 -32.32
CA GLN A 118 6.21 -21.49 -30.96
C GLN A 118 7.30 -20.40 -30.75
N ALA A 119 7.97 -19.97 -31.82
CA ALA A 119 8.91 -18.85 -31.75
C ALA A 119 8.20 -17.55 -31.37
N ASN A 120 6.92 -17.36 -31.74
CA ASN A 120 6.12 -16.20 -31.34
C ASN A 120 5.92 -16.17 -29.82
N ALA A 121 5.63 -17.30 -29.19
CA ALA A 121 5.51 -17.39 -27.74
C ALA A 121 6.84 -17.01 -27.06
N THR A 122 7.95 -17.58 -27.52
CA THR A 122 9.30 -17.28 -26.97
C THR A 122 9.65 -15.80 -27.11
N ASN A 123 9.38 -15.20 -28.28
CA ASN A 123 9.64 -13.80 -28.53
C ASN A 123 8.74 -12.90 -27.67
N TYR A 124 7.46 -13.25 -27.52
CA TYR A 124 6.52 -12.52 -26.68
C TYR A 124 6.97 -12.46 -25.22
N PHE A 125 7.29 -13.61 -24.61
CA PHE A 125 7.69 -13.63 -23.19
C PHE A 125 9.05 -12.98 -22.94
N ASN A 126 9.94 -12.94 -23.94
CA ASN A 126 11.19 -12.17 -23.85
C ASN A 126 10.92 -10.66 -23.89
N ASP A 127 10.07 -10.20 -24.82
CA ASP A 127 9.67 -8.80 -24.88
C ASP A 127 8.90 -8.40 -23.61
N LEU A 128 8.02 -9.26 -23.10
CA LEU A 128 7.29 -9.07 -21.85
C LEU A 128 8.22 -8.90 -20.66
N LYS A 129 9.25 -9.77 -20.49
CA LYS A 129 10.25 -9.64 -19.42
C LYS A 129 10.92 -8.27 -19.42
N PHE A 130 11.26 -7.76 -20.60
CA PHE A 130 11.81 -6.42 -20.74
C PHE A 130 10.79 -5.35 -20.34
N LYS A 131 9.53 -5.47 -20.79
CA LYS A 131 8.47 -4.49 -20.53
C LYS A 131 8.00 -4.39 -19.10
N VAL A 132 8.12 -5.48 -18.33
CA VAL A 132 7.73 -5.50 -16.91
C VAL A 132 8.93 -5.25 -15.98
N GLY A 133 10.11 -4.96 -16.53
CA GLY A 133 11.32 -4.70 -15.74
C GLY A 133 11.77 -5.93 -14.95
N PHE A 134 11.63 -7.14 -15.52
CA PHE A 134 11.82 -8.40 -14.81
C PHE A 134 13.20 -8.52 -14.13
N ASP A 135 14.27 -8.01 -14.76
CA ASP A 135 15.62 -8.09 -14.18
C ASP A 135 15.72 -7.30 -12.86
N LYS A 136 15.06 -6.14 -12.78
CA LYS A 136 15.01 -5.33 -11.55
C LYS A 136 14.18 -6.02 -10.47
N ILE A 137 13.00 -6.54 -10.84
CA ILE A 137 12.16 -7.34 -9.93
C ILE A 137 12.95 -8.54 -9.39
N LYS A 138 13.61 -9.29 -10.28
CA LYS A 138 14.44 -10.45 -9.93
C LYS A 138 15.57 -10.05 -8.97
N SER A 139 16.22 -8.92 -9.20
CA SER A 139 17.27 -8.40 -8.32
C SER A 139 16.75 -8.05 -6.92
N GLU A 140 15.63 -7.32 -6.83
CA GLU A 140 15.05 -6.91 -5.54
C GLU A 140 14.54 -8.12 -4.73
N ILE A 141 13.91 -9.09 -5.38
CA ILE A 141 13.47 -10.32 -4.73
C ILE A 141 14.66 -11.19 -4.31
N ASN A 142 15.70 -11.30 -5.14
CA ASN A 142 16.91 -12.03 -4.76
C ASN A 142 17.61 -11.42 -3.55
N ALA A 143 17.50 -10.11 -3.34
CA ALA A 143 18.05 -9.44 -2.16
C ALA A 143 17.35 -9.87 -0.86
N LEU A 144 16.14 -10.43 -0.91
CA LEU A 144 15.45 -10.99 0.26
C LEU A 144 16.20 -12.17 0.89
N LYS A 145 17.10 -12.84 0.16
CA LYS A 145 18.00 -13.86 0.74
C LYS A 145 18.95 -13.32 1.82
N SER A 146 19.17 -12.01 1.87
CA SER A 146 20.02 -11.38 2.89
C SER A 146 19.29 -11.17 4.22
N LYS A 147 17.97 -11.36 4.25
CA LYS A 147 17.12 -11.20 5.43
C LYS A 147 17.01 -12.53 6.16
N THR A 148 17.61 -12.61 7.33
CA THR A 148 17.69 -13.84 8.14
C THR A 148 16.31 -14.42 8.48
N GLU A 149 15.29 -13.59 8.58
CA GLU A 149 13.92 -14.04 8.81
C GLU A 149 13.38 -14.93 7.67
N TYR A 150 13.92 -14.82 6.45
CA TYR A 150 13.50 -15.61 5.29
C TYR A 150 14.39 -16.82 4.99
N ASP A 151 15.40 -17.10 5.82
CA ASP A 151 16.31 -18.23 5.62
C ASP A 151 15.57 -19.57 5.54
N ILE A 152 14.52 -19.74 6.36
CA ILE A 152 13.69 -20.96 6.37
C ILE A 152 12.94 -21.19 5.04
N LEU A 153 12.74 -20.15 4.23
CA LEU A 153 12.07 -20.22 2.93
C LEU A 153 13.06 -20.26 1.76
N LEU A 154 14.20 -19.57 1.88
CA LEU A 154 15.04 -19.22 0.73
C LEU A 154 16.43 -19.87 0.72
N ASN A 155 16.82 -20.54 1.80
CA ASN A 155 18.13 -21.19 1.86
C ASN A 155 18.27 -22.25 0.77
N GLY A 156 19.31 -22.12 -0.07
CA GLY A 156 19.56 -23.03 -1.20
C GLY A 156 18.65 -22.84 -2.42
N VAL A 157 17.63 -21.97 -2.36
CA VAL A 157 16.78 -21.66 -3.53
C VAL A 157 17.57 -20.75 -4.48
N THR A 158 17.80 -21.16 -5.72
CA THR A 158 18.62 -20.39 -6.68
C THR A 158 17.82 -19.33 -7.44
N ASP A 159 16.75 -19.73 -8.12
CA ASP A 159 15.87 -18.85 -8.89
C ASP A 159 14.56 -18.59 -8.14
N ILE A 160 14.59 -17.66 -7.17
CA ILE A 160 13.41 -17.36 -6.35
C ILE A 160 12.23 -16.91 -7.20
N ILE A 161 12.47 -16.22 -8.31
CA ILE A 161 11.40 -15.74 -9.18
C ILE A 161 11.69 -16.04 -10.64
N THR A 162 10.62 -16.47 -11.32
CA THR A 162 10.54 -16.62 -12.78
C THR A 162 9.26 -16.01 -13.31
N ILE A 163 9.21 -15.73 -14.62
CA ILE A 163 7.94 -15.47 -15.33
C ILE A 163 7.60 -16.74 -16.08
N GLU A 164 6.39 -17.25 -15.89
CA GLU A 164 5.90 -18.40 -16.63
C GLU A 164 5.84 -18.06 -18.13
N ASN A 165 6.36 -18.95 -18.98
CA ASN A 165 6.26 -18.80 -20.44
C ASN A 165 4.88 -19.28 -20.94
N SER A 166 3.81 -18.93 -20.22
CA SER A 166 2.43 -19.27 -20.51
C SER A 166 1.50 -18.14 -20.10
N LEU A 167 0.38 -18.01 -20.82
CA LEU A 167 -0.65 -17.02 -20.50
C LEU A 167 -1.45 -17.49 -19.29
N ALA A 168 -1.75 -16.58 -18.37
CA ALA A 168 -2.56 -16.82 -17.17
C ALA A 168 -4.02 -16.42 -17.38
N ASP A 169 -4.59 -16.78 -18.53
CA ASP A 169 -5.97 -16.47 -18.89
C ASP A 169 -6.97 -17.22 -17.99
N SER A 170 -8.08 -16.56 -17.64
CA SER A 170 -9.08 -17.13 -16.74
C SER A 170 -10.49 -16.66 -17.11
N GLY A 171 -11.42 -17.60 -17.31
CA GLY A 171 -12.81 -17.29 -17.61
C GLY A 171 -12.95 -16.33 -18.81
N GLU A 172 -13.46 -15.13 -18.56
CA GLU A 172 -13.69 -14.08 -19.58
C GLU A 172 -12.45 -13.22 -19.88
N SER A 173 -11.38 -13.30 -19.07
CA SER A 173 -10.15 -12.56 -19.30
C SER A 173 -9.25 -13.33 -20.27
N THR A 174 -9.24 -12.89 -21.53
CA THR A 174 -8.49 -13.50 -22.63
C THR A 174 -7.40 -12.58 -23.14
N SER A 175 -6.18 -13.10 -23.22
CA SER A 175 -5.02 -12.37 -23.72
C SER A 175 -5.11 -12.20 -25.24
N LYS A 176 -5.06 -10.95 -25.70
CA LYS A 176 -5.34 -10.55 -27.08
C LYS A 176 -4.31 -9.57 -27.63
N ILE A 177 -4.24 -9.52 -28.95
CA ILE A 177 -3.54 -8.49 -29.72
C ILE A 177 -4.50 -7.88 -30.73
N SER A 178 -4.44 -6.55 -30.82
CA SER A 178 -5.20 -5.72 -31.75
C SER A 178 -4.21 -4.90 -32.55
N VAL A 179 -4.33 -4.93 -33.87
CA VAL A 179 -3.43 -4.23 -34.77
C VAL A 179 -4.23 -3.41 -35.78
N LEU A 180 -3.78 -2.18 -36.00
CA LEU A 180 -4.16 -1.36 -37.14
C LEU A 180 -2.89 -0.97 -37.86
N ASP A 181 -2.79 -1.27 -39.15
CA ASP A 181 -1.69 -0.82 -40.01
C ASP A 181 -2.29 -0.07 -41.19
N THR A 182 -2.12 1.24 -41.21
CA THR A 182 -2.62 2.09 -42.28
C THR A 182 -1.52 2.28 -43.32
N THR A 183 -1.65 1.58 -44.44
CA THR A 183 -0.92 1.91 -45.67
C THR A 183 -1.75 2.94 -46.43
N THR A 184 -1.15 4.08 -46.79
CA THR A 184 -1.71 5.17 -47.64
C THR A 184 -3.13 4.92 -48.16
N THR A 185 -4.13 5.47 -47.48
CA THR A 185 -5.51 5.50 -47.99
C THR A 185 -5.82 6.92 -48.47
N GLU A 186 -5.87 7.08 -49.79
CA GLU A 186 -6.42 8.27 -50.45
C GLU A 186 -7.93 8.33 -50.25
N THR A 187 -8.36 8.73 -49.07
CA THR A 187 -9.71 9.24 -48.87
C THR A 187 -9.56 10.58 -48.16
N ASN A 188 -9.64 11.66 -48.96
CA ASN A 188 -9.54 13.08 -48.59
C ASN A 188 -8.16 13.77 -48.68
N ASN A 189 -7.26 13.36 -49.58
CA ASN A 189 -5.95 14.01 -49.81
C ASN A 189 -4.95 14.02 -48.63
N GLU A 190 -5.21 13.28 -47.54
CA GLU A 190 -4.31 13.18 -46.39
C GLU A 190 -3.63 11.80 -46.36
N THR A 191 -2.30 11.77 -46.45
CA THR A 191 -1.51 10.53 -46.38
C THR A 191 -1.41 10.07 -44.92
N LYS A 192 -2.26 9.13 -44.49
CA LYS A 192 -2.22 8.56 -43.13
C LYS A 192 -1.45 7.24 -43.13
N LYS A 193 -0.11 7.31 -43.18
CA LYS A 193 0.77 6.14 -43.05
C LYS A 193 1.18 5.92 -41.59
N GLY A 194 0.96 4.73 -41.07
CA GLY A 194 1.42 4.35 -39.73
C GLY A 194 0.75 3.09 -39.21
N TYR A 195 1.14 2.64 -38.03
CA TYR A 195 0.53 1.47 -37.41
C TYR A 195 0.45 1.61 -35.88
N ILE A 196 -0.44 0.83 -35.29
CA ILE A 196 -0.57 0.60 -33.85
C ILE A 196 -0.70 -0.89 -33.57
N ILE A 197 0.08 -1.37 -32.61
CA ILE A 197 -0.02 -2.71 -32.03
C ILE A 197 -0.39 -2.53 -30.56
N SER A 198 -1.54 -3.05 -30.15
CA SER A 198 -1.97 -3.08 -28.75
C SER A 198 -2.10 -4.53 -28.30
N SER A 199 -1.50 -4.88 -27.17
CA SER A 199 -1.58 -6.22 -26.58
C SER A 199 -2.01 -6.11 -25.13
N SER A 200 -3.05 -6.86 -24.79
CA SER A 200 -3.49 -7.08 -23.41
C SER A 200 -3.23 -8.54 -23.07
N ALA A 201 -2.50 -8.83 -22.00
CA ALA A 201 -2.21 -10.20 -21.61
C ALA A 201 -2.14 -10.40 -20.11
N ASN A 202 -2.51 -11.60 -19.66
CA ASN A 202 -2.34 -12.06 -18.30
C ASN A 202 -1.17 -13.03 -18.22
N PHE A 203 -0.35 -12.92 -17.18
CA PHE A 203 0.79 -13.81 -16.96
C PHE A 203 1.06 -13.96 -15.46
N ASN A 204 1.85 -14.96 -15.08
CA ASN A 204 2.23 -15.21 -13.69
C ASN A 204 3.73 -14.98 -13.49
N PHE A 205 4.07 -14.35 -12.37
CA PHE A 205 5.36 -14.57 -11.74
C PHE A 205 5.24 -15.81 -10.85
N SER A 206 6.15 -16.76 -11.01
CA SER A 206 6.22 -17.94 -10.14
C SER A 206 7.34 -17.77 -9.13
N ILE A 207 6.99 -17.86 -7.85
CA ILE A 207 7.88 -17.61 -6.71
C ILE A 207 8.24 -18.92 -6.05
N HIS A 208 9.49 -19.34 -6.15
CA HIS A 208 10.03 -20.57 -5.60
C HIS A 208 10.52 -20.38 -4.15
N TYR A 209 10.20 -21.34 -3.28
CA TYR A 209 10.58 -21.37 -1.87
C TYR A 209 10.66 -22.81 -1.37
N ASN A 210 11.42 -23.09 -0.30
CA ASN A 210 11.42 -24.40 0.35
C ASN A 210 10.10 -24.62 1.08
N SER A 211 9.51 -25.82 0.97
CA SER A 211 8.33 -26.20 1.76
C SER A 211 8.63 -26.29 3.27
N SER A 212 7.58 -26.26 4.09
CA SER A 212 7.70 -26.29 5.57
C SER A 212 8.41 -27.52 6.12
N ASP A 213 8.36 -28.63 5.40
CA ASP A 213 9.03 -29.89 5.71
C ASP A 213 10.43 -30.01 5.07
N ASN A 214 10.90 -28.98 4.35
CA ASN A 214 12.13 -28.95 3.56
C ASN A 214 12.26 -30.13 2.56
N SER A 215 11.14 -30.76 2.18
CA SER A 215 11.17 -31.94 1.30
C SER A 215 11.27 -31.55 -0.18
N ALA A 216 10.82 -30.35 -0.55
CA ALA A 216 10.82 -29.87 -1.92
C ALA A 216 10.91 -28.34 -2.02
N ILE A 217 11.28 -27.87 -3.22
CA ILE A 217 11.01 -26.49 -3.62
C ILE A 217 9.56 -26.44 -4.11
N SER A 218 8.75 -25.64 -3.44
CA SER A 218 7.38 -25.31 -3.80
C SER A 218 7.34 -23.95 -4.51
N ASN A 219 6.19 -23.62 -5.11
CA ASN A 219 5.94 -22.33 -5.71
C ASN A 219 4.57 -21.75 -5.35
N PHE A 220 4.48 -20.42 -5.35
CA PHE A 220 3.19 -19.73 -5.42
C PHE A 220 3.23 -18.72 -6.55
N ASP A 221 2.06 -18.48 -7.15
CA ASP A 221 1.96 -17.60 -8.31
C ASP A 221 1.39 -16.24 -7.92
N VAL A 222 1.97 -15.23 -8.56
CA VAL A 222 1.65 -13.83 -8.41
C VAL A 222 1.15 -13.36 -9.76
N LYS A 223 -0.17 -13.26 -9.93
CA LYS A 223 -0.82 -12.97 -11.21
C LYS A 223 -0.68 -11.50 -11.56
N SER A 224 -0.30 -11.20 -12.80
CA SER A 224 -0.17 -9.85 -13.33
C SER A 224 -0.76 -9.74 -14.73
N SER A 225 -0.90 -8.51 -15.20
CA SER A 225 -1.32 -8.19 -16.56
C SER A 225 -0.39 -7.17 -17.23
N LEU A 226 -0.36 -7.21 -18.55
CA LEU A 226 0.33 -6.27 -19.43
C LEU A 226 -0.72 -5.64 -20.34
N ASP A 227 -0.77 -4.32 -20.43
CA ASP A 227 -1.48 -3.60 -21.49
C ASP A 227 -0.48 -2.71 -22.23
N TYR A 228 0.15 -3.27 -23.26
CA TYR A 228 1.23 -2.63 -24.01
C TYR A 228 0.75 -2.14 -25.38
N THR A 229 1.09 -0.90 -25.73
CA THR A 229 0.81 -0.30 -27.02
C THR A 229 2.07 0.27 -27.65
N LEU A 230 2.36 -0.16 -28.89
CA LEU A 230 3.39 0.40 -29.75
C LEU A 230 2.73 1.14 -30.91
N THR A 231 3.17 2.37 -31.18
CA THR A 231 2.66 3.20 -32.28
C THR A 231 3.78 3.75 -33.15
N SER A 232 3.57 3.87 -34.45
CA SER A 232 4.47 4.65 -35.32
C SER A 232 4.03 6.10 -35.51
N TYR A 233 2.86 6.49 -34.97
CA TYR A 233 2.34 7.85 -35.15
C TYR A 233 3.14 8.86 -34.31
N PRO A 234 3.85 9.81 -34.94
CA PRO A 234 4.73 10.72 -34.23
C PRO A 234 3.98 11.54 -33.17
N GLY A 235 4.53 11.62 -31.96
CA GLY A 235 4.02 12.47 -30.90
C GLY A 235 2.79 11.94 -30.16
N LEU A 236 2.10 10.91 -30.66
CA LEU A 236 0.93 10.34 -29.97
C LEU A 236 1.30 9.76 -28.60
N ALA A 237 2.34 8.94 -28.54
CA ALA A 237 2.78 8.33 -27.27
C ALA A 237 3.17 9.39 -26.23
N LYS A 238 3.95 10.40 -26.67
CA LYS A 238 4.30 11.55 -25.82
C LYS A 238 3.06 12.29 -25.34
N PHE A 239 2.11 12.55 -26.24
CA PHE A 239 0.84 13.20 -25.88
C PHE A 239 0.06 12.40 -24.82
N ILE A 240 -0.08 11.07 -25.00
CA ILE A 240 -0.76 10.22 -24.02
C ILE A 240 -0.06 10.27 -22.66
N MET A 241 1.27 10.18 -22.65
CA MET A 241 2.07 10.27 -21.43
C MET A 241 1.91 11.63 -20.73
N ASP A 242 2.01 12.73 -21.49
CA ASP A 242 1.85 14.10 -20.99
C ASP A 242 0.43 14.32 -20.45
N GLN A 243 -0.61 13.81 -21.13
CA GLN A 243 -2.01 13.89 -20.66
C GLN A 243 -2.29 13.00 -19.45
N SER A 244 -1.71 11.79 -19.39
CA SER A 244 -1.83 10.93 -18.21
C SER A 244 -1.27 11.63 -16.98
N SER A 245 -0.10 12.26 -17.10
CA SER A 245 0.48 13.08 -16.04
C SER A 245 -0.40 14.29 -15.70
N SER A 246 -0.85 15.04 -16.71
CA SER A 246 -1.72 16.22 -16.51
C SER A 246 -3.02 15.89 -15.79
N ILE A 247 -3.73 14.85 -16.22
CA ILE A 247 -5.01 14.42 -15.63
C ILE A 247 -4.79 13.93 -14.20
N LYS A 248 -3.75 13.12 -13.97
CA LYS A 248 -3.38 12.63 -12.63
C LYS A 248 -3.27 13.76 -11.62
N TRP A 249 -2.72 14.89 -12.02
CA TRP A 249 -2.51 16.03 -11.14
C TRP A 249 -3.55 17.14 -11.28
N ALA A 250 -4.56 17.00 -12.14
CA ALA A 250 -5.47 18.09 -12.50
C ALA A 250 -6.10 18.79 -11.28
N TYR A 251 -6.58 18.02 -10.30
CA TYR A 251 -7.17 18.55 -9.07
C TYR A 251 -6.15 19.09 -8.06
N LEU A 252 -4.96 18.48 -8.00
CA LEU A 252 -3.92 18.85 -7.05
C LEU A 252 -3.05 20.01 -7.57
N LYS A 253 -3.08 20.30 -8.88
CA LYS A 253 -2.41 21.43 -9.51
C LYS A 253 -3.20 22.74 -9.34
N ASN A 254 -4.52 22.66 -9.30
CA ASN A 254 -5.37 23.83 -9.17
C ASN A 254 -5.30 24.41 -7.75
N VAL A 255 -5.22 25.73 -7.65
CA VAL A 255 -5.17 26.43 -6.36
C VAL A 255 -6.55 26.45 -5.68
N ASP A 256 -7.61 26.17 -6.46
CA ASP A 256 -8.99 26.11 -6.01
C ASP A 256 -9.32 24.81 -5.26
N THR A 257 -10.39 24.86 -4.47
CA THR A 257 -10.72 23.84 -3.48
C THR A 257 -11.33 22.55 -4.06
N THR A 258 -11.27 22.36 -5.37
CA THR A 258 -11.98 21.28 -6.07
C THR A 258 -11.31 19.92 -5.88
N GLY A 259 -10.02 19.88 -5.54
CA GLY A 259 -9.24 18.65 -5.36
C GLY A 259 -9.21 18.05 -3.95
N TYR A 260 -9.97 18.64 -3.02
CA TYR A 260 -9.89 18.32 -1.61
C TYR A 260 -11.20 17.76 -1.12
N ILE A 261 -11.14 16.61 -0.43
CA ILE A 261 -12.20 16.26 0.50
C ILE A 261 -12.15 17.27 1.64
N LYS A 262 -13.12 18.18 1.67
CA LYS A 262 -13.33 19.06 2.83
C LYS A 262 -14.04 18.27 3.90
N GLY A 263 -13.54 18.32 5.14
CA GLY A 263 -14.28 17.77 6.27
C GLY A 263 -15.58 18.57 6.50
N VAL A 264 -16.74 18.01 6.16
CA VAL A 264 -18.03 18.69 6.32
C VAL A 264 -18.65 18.28 7.66
N ASP A 265 -18.69 19.21 8.63
CA ASP A 265 -19.92 19.85 9.15
C ASP A 265 -19.77 20.39 10.59
N GLU A 266 -18.60 20.19 11.21
CA GLU A 266 -18.19 20.94 12.40
C GLU A 266 -16.72 21.32 12.22
N SER A 267 -16.38 22.57 12.52
CA SER A 267 -15.01 23.03 12.48
C SER A 267 -14.09 22.03 13.20
N ASN A 268 -13.05 21.55 12.50
CA ASN A 268 -11.87 20.87 13.05
C ASN A 268 -11.93 19.34 13.27
N LYS A 269 -12.64 18.55 12.45
CA LYS A 269 -12.60 17.08 12.59
C LYS A 269 -11.82 16.39 11.46
N LEU A 270 -10.78 15.64 11.85
CA LEU A 270 -10.14 14.59 11.05
C LEU A 270 -11.19 13.52 10.69
N ILE A 271 -11.35 13.20 9.40
CA ILE A 271 -12.29 12.17 8.94
C ILE A 271 -11.55 10.86 8.73
N ASN A 272 -11.71 9.94 9.69
CA ASN A 272 -11.19 8.57 9.56
C ASN A 272 -12.27 7.56 9.16
N SER A 273 -13.55 7.97 9.06
CA SER A 273 -14.65 7.08 8.66
C SER A 273 -14.63 6.82 7.16
N PHE A 274 -14.45 5.55 6.78
CA PHE A 274 -14.47 5.12 5.39
C PHE A 274 -15.78 5.49 4.67
N SER A 275 -16.94 5.35 5.31
CA SER A 275 -18.24 5.68 4.69
C SER A 275 -18.32 7.16 4.34
N THR A 276 -17.85 8.03 5.24
CA THR A 276 -17.83 9.49 5.05
C THR A 276 -16.84 9.88 3.94
N ILE A 277 -15.67 9.24 3.90
CA ILE A 277 -14.69 9.47 2.82
C ILE A 277 -15.31 9.09 1.46
N LYS A 278 -15.94 7.92 1.37
CA LYS A 278 -16.57 7.43 0.13
C LYS A 278 -17.68 8.37 -0.36
N GLU A 279 -18.54 8.85 0.54
CA GLU A 279 -19.58 9.83 0.22
C GLU A 279 -19.00 11.14 -0.32
N ASN A 280 -17.96 11.66 0.34
CA ASN A 280 -17.30 12.90 -0.09
C ASN A 280 -16.63 12.78 -1.46
N VAL A 281 -15.92 11.68 -1.73
CA VAL A 281 -15.32 11.42 -3.04
C VAL A 281 -16.40 11.34 -4.11
N ASN A 282 -17.50 10.62 -3.84
CA ASN A 282 -18.58 10.49 -4.82
C ASN A 282 -19.22 11.84 -5.15
N SER A 283 -19.42 12.70 -4.15
CA SER A 283 -19.90 14.07 -4.34
C SER A 283 -18.93 14.89 -5.18
N MET A 284 -17.63 14.87 -4.85
CA MET A 284 -16.58 15.62 -5.54
C MET A 284 -16.47 15.26 -7.02
N LEU A 285 -16.53 13.98 -7.36
CA LEU A 285 -16.28 13.50 -8.73
C LEU A 285 -17.53 13.45 -9.63
N SER A 286 -18.72 13.71 -9.06
CA SER A 286 -20.00 13.48 -9.75
C SER A 286 -20.27 14.41 -10.96
N ASN A 287 -19.60 15.57 -11.07
CA ASN A 287 -19.90 16.60 -12.08
C ASN A 287 -18.97 16.62 -13.30
N ASP A 288 -17.86 15.89 -13.31
CA ASP A 288 -16.73 16.17 -14.23
C ASP A 288 -16.69 15.34 -15.53
N LYS A 289 -17.75 14.55 -15.80
CA LYS A 289 -17.71 13.55 -16.89
C LYS A 289 -17.57 14.12 -18.29
N THR A 290 -18.20 15.26 -18.57
CA THR A 290 -18.21 15.86 -19.91
C THR A 290 -16.97 16.70 -20.19
N ASP A 291 -16.34 17.22 -19.14
CA ASP A 291 -15.25 18.19 -19.24
C ASP A 291 -13.90 17.52 -19.50
N ILE A 292 -13.65 16.34 -18.91
CA ILE A 292 -12.40 15.59 -19.12
C ILE A 292 -12.24 15.16 -20.58
N ILE A 293 -13.25 14.48 -21.16
CA ILE A 293 -13.20 14.02 -22.57
C ILE A 293 -13.10 15.21 -23.54
N LYS A 294 -13.81 16.31 -23.24
CA LYS A 294 -13.76 17.52 -24.06
C LYS A 294 -12.36 18.13 -24.02
N SER A 295 -11.80 18.33 -22.82
CA SER A 295 -10.45 18.86 -22.63
C SER A 295 -9.40 17.99 -23.32
N LEU A 296 -9.51 16.67 -23.20
CA LEU A 296 -8.63 15.72 -23.88
C LEU A 296 -8.64 15.92 -25.40
N ASN A 297 -9.82 16.03 -26.00
CA ASN A 297 -9.95 16.24 -27.45
C ASN A 297 -9.45 17.63 -27.89
N ASP A 298 -9.74 18.67 -27.12
CA ASP A 298 -9.28 20.04 -27.41
C ASP A 298 -7.73 20.11 -27.37
N SER A 299 -7.10 19.50 -26.37
CA SER A 299 -5.64 19.41 -26.26
C SER A 299 -5.01 18.53 -27.33
N LEU A 300 -5.65 17.40 -27.69
CA LEU A 300 -5.19 16.51 -28.74
C LEU A 300 -5.10 17.25 -30.09
N ASN A 301 -6.19 17.94 -30.47
CA ASN A 301 -6.25 18.70 -31.72
C ASN A 301 -5.17 19.80 -31.82
N ALA A 302 -4.74 20.36 -30.68
CA ALA A 302 -3.64 21.32 -30.64
C ALA A 302 -2.24 20.68 -30.77
N SER A 303 -2.08 19.41 -30.36
CA SER A 303 -0.76 18.78 -30.17
C SER A 303 -0.30 17.93 -31.35
N ILE A 304 -1.18 17.11 -31.94
CA ILE A 304 -0.82 16.14 -33.00
C ILE A 304 -0.94 16.70 -34.42
N GLY A 305 -1.29 17.99 -34.57
CA GLY A 305 -1.45 18.68 -35.85
C GLY A 305 -2.83 18.45 -36.49
N LYS A 306 -3.23 19.38 -37.37
CA LYS A 306 -4.57 19.36 -38.02
C LYS A 306 -4.79 18.16 -38.94
N ASP A 307 -3.73 17.62 -39.54
CA ASP A 307 -3.81 16.51 -40.52
C ASP A 307 -4.15 15.15 -39.86
N LEU A 308 -4.00 15.06 -38.54
CA LEU A 308 -4.42 13.91 -37.73
C LEU A 308 -5.64 14.23 -36.84
N ALA A 309 -6.09 15.49 -36.84
CA ALA A 309 -7.27 15.93 -36.11
C ALA A 309 -8.52 15.29 -36.74
N GLY A 310 -9.27 14.55 -35.93
CA GLY A 310 -10.41 13.74 -36.38
C GLY A 310 -10.07 12.29 -36.74
N PHE A 311 -8.80 11.94 -36.91
CA PHE A 311 -8.36 10.54 -36.95
C PHE A 311 -8.16 9.96 -35.56
N PHE A 312 -7.67 10.77 -34.61
CA PHE A 312 -7.62 10.42 -33.20
C PHE A 312 -8.72 11.15 -32.43
N LYS A 313 -9.42 10.44 -31.55
CA LYS A 313 -10.47 11.03 -30.72
C LYS A 313 -10.64 10.27 -29.42
N PHE A 314 -10.78 10.98 -28.31
CA PHE A 314 -11.23 10.40 -27.05
C PHE A 314 -12.75 10.35 -26.99
N GLU A 315 -13.28 9.24 -26.52
CA GLU A 315 -14.71 9.06 -26.28
C GLU A 315 -14.98 8.23 -25.04
N ASN A 316 -16.19 8.35 -24.49
CA ASN A 316 -16.66 7.47 -23.44
C ASN A 316 -17.00 6.10 -24.02
N LYS A 317 -16.55 5.05 -23.34
CA LYS A 317 -16.98 3.67 -23.59
C LYS A 317 -18.49 3.58 -23.36
N LYS A 318 -19.19 3.01 -24.33
CA LYS A 318 -20.65 2.81 -24.29
C LYS A 318 -20.94 1.33 -24.17
N VAL A 319 -21.88 0.98 -23.29
CA VAL A 319 -22.50 -0.35 -23.25
C VAL A 319 -24.00 -0.14 -23.45
N GLU A 320 -24.56 -0.78 -24.48
CA GLU A 320 -26.02 -0.80 -24.72
C GLU A 320 -26.69 0.59 -24.68
N ASN A 321 -26.07 1.60 -25.29
CA ASN A 321 -26.51 3.01 -25.34
C ASN A 321 -26.45 3.81 -24.02
N ASN A 322 -25.94 3.24 -22.91
CA ASN A 322 -25.70 3.97 -21.67
C ASN A 322 -24.23 4.34 -21.50
N ASN A 323 -23.98 5.56 -21.01
CA ASN A 323 -22.64 5.99 -20.62
C ASN A 323 -22.28 5.35 -19.29
N LEU A 324 -21.14 4.66 -19.23
CA LEU A 324 -20.58 4.13 -17.98
C LEU A 324 -19.93 5.25 -17.16
N PRO A 325 -19.84 5.12 -15.82
CA PRO A 325 -19.14 6.10 -14.99
C PRO A 325 -17.63 6.12 -15.30
N LEU A 326 -17.02 7.31 -15.31
CA LEU A 326 -15.59 7.49 -15.56
C LEU A 326 -14.67 6.95 -14.46
N TYR A 327 -15.21 6.62 -13.29
CA TYR A 327 -14.47 6.09 -12.17
C TYR A 327 -15.36 5.09 -11.45
N ASN A 328 -14.76 4.08 -10.85
CA ASN A 328 -15.48 3.11 -10.05
C ASN A 328 -15.25 3.41 -8.56
N ILE A 329 -16.23 4.05 -7.92
CA ILE A 329 -16.15 4.40 -6.50
C ILE A 329 -16.04 3.17 -5.58
N GLU A 330 -16.45 1.99 -6.07
CA GLU A 330 -16.32 0.72 -5.32
C GLU A 330 -14.88 0.19 -5.28
N GLU A 331 -13.95 0.78 -6.06
CA GLU A 331 -12.52 0.52 -5.90
C GLU A 331 -11.95 1.09 -4.60
N LEU A 332 -12.64 2.07 -3.99
CA LEU A 332 -12.33 2.49 -2.63
C LEU A 332 -12.80 1.41 -1.67
N LYS A 333 -11.87 0.91 -0.84
CA LYS A 333 -12.12 -0.07 0.22
C LYS A 333 -11.50 0.43 1.52
N GLU A 334 -12.04 -0.01 2.65
CA GLU A 334 -11.61 0.41 3.99
C GLU A 334 -10.10 0.17 4.25
N ASP A 335 -9.55 -0.89 3.67
CA ASP A 335 -8.12 -1.24 3.76
C ASP A 335 -7.23 -0.52 2.74
N ASN A 336 -7.81 0.21 1.77
CA ASN A 336 -7.09 0.86 0.66
C ASN A 336 -7.66 2.24 0.31
N VAL A 337 -8.04 3.02 1.32
CA VAL A 337 -8.67 4.33 1.15
C VAL A 337 -7.70 5.38 0.60
N TRP A 338 -6.42 5.26 0.95
CA TRP A 338 -5.36 6.21 0.64
C TRP A 338 -4.13 5.48 0.11
N ASP A 339 -3.54 5.97 -0.99
CA ASP A 339 -2.26 5.44 -1.49
C ASP A 339 -1.10 6.00 -0.66
N TYR A 340 -1.22 7.25 -0.23
CA TYR A 340 -0.25 7.95 0.59
C TYR A 340 -0.96 8.67 1.73
N LYS A 341 -0.38 8.60 2.93
CA LYS A 341 -0.82 9.37 4.09
C LYS A 341 0.37 9.81 4.93
N ILE A 342 0.21 10.92 5.64
CA ILE A 342 1.16 11.31 6.68
C ILE A 342 1.19 10.19 7.72
N ASN A 343 2.36 9.56 7.88
CA ASN A 343 2.57 8.48 8.84
C ASN A 343 3.61 8.93 9.87
N PRO A 344 3.33 8.80 11.17
CA PRO A 344 4.28 9.19 12.19
C PRO A 344 5.48 8.24 12.21
N THR A 345 6.68 8.79 11.98
CA THR A 345 7.94 8.08 12.21
C THR A 345 8.23 7.97 13.71
N VAL A 346 8.86 6.86 14.10
CA VAL A 346 9.15 6.57 15.51
C VAL A 346 10.05 7.67 16.09
N SER A 347 9.60 8.29 17.17
CA SER A 347 10.39 9.20 17.98
C SER A 347 10.85 8.50 19.25
N ASN A 348 12.13 8.62 19.58
CA ASN A 348 12.71 7.97 20.76
C ASN A 348 12.74 8.93 21.95
N TYR A 349 12.13 8.51 23.06
CA TYR A 349 12.08 9.27 24.29
C TYR A 349 12.49 8.41 25.49
N SER A 350 13.24 8.95 26.44
CA SER A 350 13.43 8.29 27.72
C SER A 350 12.15 8.41 28.55
N TRP A 351 11.80 7.35 29.26
CA TRP A 351 10.64 7.38 30.16
C TRP A 351 10.85 8.27 31.40
N ASN A 352 12.10 8.65 31.68
CA ASN A 352 12.56 9.40 32.85
C ASN A 352 13.60 10.41 32.39
N ASN A 353 13.62 11.60 32.99
CA ASN A 353 14.58 12.64 32.66
C ASN A 353 16.02 12.28 33.09
N GLU A 354 16.15 11.50 34.17
CA GLU A 354 17.44 10.94 34.59
C GLU A 354 17.66 9.57 33.95
N GLN A 355 18.26 9.52 32.75
CA GLN A 355 18.59 8.28 32.07
C GLN A 355 19.57 7.43 32.91
N LYS A 356 19.13 6.26 33.39
CA LYS A 356 19.97 5.39 34.25
C LYS A 356 20.37 4.11 33.54
N GLY A 357 21.68 3.85 33.53
CA GLY A 357 22.31 2.59 33.07
C GLY A 357 22.28 2.32 31.57
N TRP A 358 21.96 3.33 30.76
CA TRP A 358 22.27 3.37 29.33
C TRP A 358 22.60 4.81 28.91
N SER A 359 23.31 4.96 27.80
CA SER A 359 23.71 6.25 27.22
C SER A 359 23.48 6.21 25.70
N ASP A 360 22.34 6.70 25.26
CA ASP A 360 21.95 6.71 23.84
C ASP A 360 21.40 8.09 23.51
N SER A 361 22.21 8.91 22.83
CA SER A 361 21.85 10.29 22.50
C SER A 361 20.70 10.40 21.49
N SER A 362 20.23 9.28 20.92
CA SER A 362 19.04 9.28 20.07
C SER A 362 17.73 9.43 20.86
N PHE A 363 17.76 9.25 22.19
CA PHE A 363 16.60 9.38 23.07
C PHE A 363 16.54 10.78 23.70
N LYS A 364 15.43 11.49 23.46
CA LYS A 364 15.12 12.77 24.10
C LYS A 364 14.49 12.56 25.49
N ASN A 365 14.59 13.54 26.37
CA ASN A 365 13.83 13.52 27.63
C ASN A 365 12.32 13.53 27.36
N GLY A 366 11.59 12.57 27.92
CA GLY A 366 10.15 12.41 27.65
C GLY A 366 9.31 12.02 28.85
N GLU A 367 9.79 12.25 30.08
CA GLU A 367 9.06 11.86 31.29
C GLU A 367 7.65 12.47 31.34
N ASP A 368 7.50 13.76 31.05
CA ASP A 368 6.20 14.43 31.11
C ASP A 368 5.27 14.02 29.95
N LEU A 369 5.82 13.80 28.75
CA LEU A 369 5.07 13.27 27.61
C LEU A 369 4.61 11.81 27.87
N MET A 370 5.48 11.01 28.48
CA MET A 370 5.15 9.66 28.92
C MET A 370 3.99 9.71 29.93
N LYS A 371 4.08 10.58 30.95
CA LYS A 371 3.02 10.74 31.96
C LYS A 371 1.71 11.16 31.30
N TYR A 372 1.75 12.08 30.35
CA TYR A 372 0.56 12.51 29.61
C TYR A 372 -0.14 11.35 28.88
N ILE A 373 0.62 10.48 28.24
CA ILE A 373 0.06 9.38 27.44
C ILE A 373 -0.48 8.25 28.32
N PHE A 374 0.30 7.85 29.32
CA PHE A 374 0.02 6.63 30.09
C PHE A 374 -0.61 6.88 31.45
N ILE A 375 -0.61 8.10 31.98
CA ILE A 375 -1.20 8.43 33.28
C ILE A 375 -2.34 9.41 33.06
N LYS A 376 -3.55 8.96 33.40
CA LYS A 376 -4.74 9.82 33.44
C LYS A 376 -4.66 10.77 34.64
N ASP A 377 -3.90 11.86 34.52
CA ASP A 377 -3.94 12.98 35.47
C ASP A 377 -4.61 14.19 34.81
N GLU A 378 -5.71 14.67 35.40
CA GLU A 378 -6.48 15.84 34.92
C GLU A 378 -5.64 17.13 34.95
N LYS A 379 -4.48 17.12 35.62
CA LYS A 379 -3.54 18.25 35.69
C LYS A 379 -2.47 18.23 34.60
N THR A 380 -2.34 17.17 33.80
CA THR A 380 -1.29 17.11 32.78
C THR A 380 -1.61 18.08 31.64
N ASN A 381 -0.73 19.07 31.46
CA ASN A 381 -0.88 20.10 30.44
C ASN A 381 -0.62 19.52 29.04
N ASP A 382 -1.44 19.91 28.06
CA ASP A 382 -1.30 19.54 26.65
C ASP A 382 0.02 20.06 26.02
N SER A 383 0.74 20.94 26.71
CA SER A 383 2.01 21.52 26.28
C SER A 383 3.01 20.49 25.74
N GLU A 384 3.17 19.34 26.39
CA GLU A 384 4.13 18.32 25.93
C GLU A 384 3.66 17.59 24.67
N LEU A 385 2.35 17.30 24.57
CA LEU A 385 1.78 16.76 23.34
C LEU A 385 1.90 17.78 22.20
N ASN A 386 1.62 19.06 22.47
CA ASN A 386 1.72 20.12 21.47
C ASN A 386 3.15 20.24 20.94
N LYS A 387 4.13 20.27 21.86
CA LYS A 387 5.55 20.30 21.51
C LYS A 387 5.95 19.09 20.67
N TYR A 388 5.55 17.89 21.07
CA TYR A 388 5.80 16.67 20.29
C TYR A 388 5.22 16.78 18.87
N LEU A 389 3.97 17.22 18.73
CA LEU A 389 3.32 17.35 17.42
C LEU A 389 4.00 18.42 16.54
N LEU A 390 4.29 19.61 17.09
CA LEU A 390 4.96 20.68 16.34
C LEU A 390 6.38 20.30 15.90
N GLU A 391 7.13 19.58 16.75
CA GLU A 391 8.48 19.10 16.42
C GLU A 391 8.47 18.10 15.25
N ASN A 392 7.40 17.33 15.09
CA ASN A 392 7.39 16.18 14.19
C ASN A 392 6.53 16.35 12.93
N LEU A 393 5.40 17.07 12.98
CA LEU A 393 4.45 17.17 11.86
C LEU A 393 5.10 17.68 10.56
N LYS A 394 5.99 18.68 10.67
CA LYS A 394 6.74 19.20 9.52
C LYS A 394 7.61 18.13 8.86
N LYS A 395 8.26 17.29 9.67
CA LYS A 395 9.10 16.20 9.18
C LYS A 395 8.23 15.14 8.50
N TRP A 396 7.15 14.69 9.15
CA TRP A 396 6.27 13.66 8.57
C TRP A 396 5.60 14.11 7.28
N SER A 397 5.20 15.39 7.20
CA SER A 397 4.67 15.96 5.96
C SER A 397 5.73 15.99 4.85
N SER A 398 6.98 16.34 5.18
CA SER A 398 8.08 16.31 4.21
C SER A 398 8.36 14.90 3.70
N GLU A 399 8.36 13.90 4.59
CA GLU A 399 8.53 12.48 4.25
C GLU A 399 7.36 11.97 3.38
N PHE A 400 6.12 12.37 3.69
CA PHE A 400 4.94 12.09 2.88
C PHE A 400 5.06 12.67 1.46
N ILE A 401 5.43 13.95 1.32
CA ILE A 401 5.62 14.59 0.01
C ILE A 401 6.73 13.89 -0.76
N GLN A 402 7.85 13.57 -0.11
CA GLN A 402 8.96 12.88 -0.75
C GLN A 402 8.54 11.49 -1.26
N SER A 403 7.71 10.78 -0.49
CA SER A 403 7.15 9.48 -0.91
C SER A 403 6.27 9.63 -2.15
N VAL A 404 5.40 10.65 -2.18
CA VAL A 404 4.57 10.96 -3.36
C VAL A 404 5.48 11.32 -4.54
N GLU A 405 6.46 12.22 -4.37
CA GLU A 405 7.37 12.64 -5.43
C GLU A 405 8.13 11.46 -6.05
N THR A 406 8.68 10.59 -5.20
CA THR A 406 9.51 9.46 -5.63
C THR A 406 8.69 8.40 -6.35
N ASN A 407 7.55 8.01 -5.80
CA ASN A 407 6.78 6.87 -6.31
C ASN A 407 5.87 7.28 -7.48
N GLU A 408 5.37 8.52 -7.46
CA GLU A 408 4.45 9.02 -8.48
C GLU A 408 5.14 9.77 -9.62
N ASP A 409 6.47 9.88 -9.59
CA ASP A 409 7.32 10.55 -10.57
C ASP A 409 6.91 12.03 -10.78
N LEU A 410 6.65 12.71 -9.67
CA LEU A 410 6.40 14.16 -9.67
C LEU A 410 7.75 14.87 -9.66
N THR A 411 8.16 15.35 -10.84
CA THR A 411 9.47 15.98 -11.05
C THR A 411 9.29 17.47 -11.36
N SER A 412 10.40 18.21 -11.38
CA SER A 412 10.39 19.62 -11.81
C SER A 412 9.92 19.83 -13.24
N GLU A 413 9.88 18.78 -14.07
CA GLU A 413 9.38 18.80 -15.44
C GLU A 413 7.86 18.58 -15.51
N THR A 414 7.23 18.11 -14.43
CA THR A 414 5.78 17.96 -14.35
C THR A 414 5.11 19.33 -14.45
N ASP A 415 4.15 19.45 -15.36
CA ASP A 415 3.37 20.67 -15.54
C ASP A 415 2.64 21.04 -14.23
N GLY A 416 2.90 22.25 -13.73
CA GLY A 416 2.36 22.72 -12.45
C GLY A 416 3.06 22.20 -11.21
N TYR A 417 4.25 21.58 -11.32
CA TYR A 417 5.01 20.99 -10.21
C TYR A 417 5.00 21.84 -8.93
N GLN A 418 5.30 23.14 -9.01
CA GLN A 418 5.34 24.01 -7.83
C GLN A 418 3.98 24.16 -7.14
N ASN A 419 2.90 24.23 -7.91
CA ASN A 419 1.54 24.31 -7.37
C ASN A 419 1.15 22.98 -6.73
N ILE A 420 1.43 21.86 -7.41
CA ILE A 420 1.18 20.51 -6.89
C ILE A 420 1.92 20.34 -5.57
N LYS A 421 3.23 20.62 -5.52
CA LYS A 421 4.03 20.53 -4.30
C LYS A 421 3.51 21.43 -3.18
N THR A 422 3.11 22.65 -3.50
CA THR A 422 2.50 23.59 -2.54
C THR A 422 1.19 23.05 -1.98
N ASN A 423 0.37 22.41 -2.81
CA ASN A 423 -0.89 21.83 -2.39
C ASN A 423 -0.70 20.52 -1.61
N LEU A 424 0.27 19.67 -1.97
CA LEU A 424 0.64 18.48 -1.19
C LEU A 424 1.04 18.84 0.25
N ASN A 425 1.66 20.01 0.47
CA ASN A 425 1.97 20.51 1.82
C ASN A 425 0.73 20.86 2.67
N LYS A 426 -0.48 20.83 2.11
CA LYS A 426 -1.74 21.06 2.81
C LYS A 426 -2.50 19.76 3.09
N LEU A 427 -2.04 18.65 2.53
CA LEU A 427 -2.76 17.38 2.56
C LEU A 427 -2.28 16.48 3.70
N SER A 428 -3.22 15.75 4.31
CA SER A 428 -2.94 14.63 5.20
C SER A 428 -2.81 13.31 4.45
N ALA A 429 -3.48 13.17 3.30
CA ALA A 429 -3.50 11.96 2.49
C ALA A 429 -3.81 12.24 1.02
N VAL A 430 -3.41 11.32 0.14
CA VAL A 430 -3.63 11.35 -1.32
C VAL A 430 -4.03 9.97 -1.82
N LYS A 431 -4.95 9.94 -2.79
CA LYS A 431 -5.37 8.76 -3.54
C LYS A 431 -5.38 9.06 -5.03
N PHE A 432 -4.99 8.07 -5.83
CA PHE A 432 -5.08 8.09 -7.29
C PHE A 432 -6.08 7.04 -7.76
N ILE A 433 -7.24 7.49 -8.24
CA ILE A 433 -8.28 6.59 -8.76
C ILE A 433 -8.09 6.41 -10.28
N PRO A 434 -8.07 5.17 -10.80
CA PRO A 434 -8.13 4.92 -12.24
C PRO A 434 -9.37 5.52 -12.89
N LEU A 435 -9.18 6.18 -14.02
CA LEU A 435 -10.28 6.61 -14.86
C LEU A 435 -10.67 5.46 -15.79
N ASN A 436 -11.84 4.89 -15.55
CA ASN A 436 -12.43 3.83 -16.33
C ASN A 436 -13.20 4.41 -17.52
N ASN A 437 -13.41 3.59 -18.55
CA ASN A 437 -14.35 3.88 -19.63
C ASN A 437 -13.98 5.08 -20.53
N ILE A 438 -12.71 5.46 -20.59
CA ILE A 438 -12.17 6.38 -21.60
C ILE A 438 -11.56 5.53 -22.72
N GLN A 439 -11.92 5.80 -23.97
CA GLN A 439 -11.38 5.13 -25.14
C GLN A 439 -10.71 6.13 -26.08
N LEU A 440 -9.53 5.76 -26.57
CA LEU A 440 -8.91 6.40 -27.73
C LEU A 440 -9.37 5.67 -29.00
N SER A 441 -10.14 6.36 -29.82
CA SER A 441 -10.50 5.96 -31.17
C SER A 441 -9.43 6.41 -32.16
N ILE A 442 -9.06 5.51 -33.07
CA ILE A 442 -8.03 5.69 -34.08
C ILE A 442 -8.60 5.24 -35.43
N GLY A 443 -8.85 6.22 -36.30
CA GLY A 443 -9.78 6.04 -37.40
C GLY A 443 -11.18 5.71 -36.92
N ASP A 444 -11.97 5.07 -37.77
CA ASP A 444 -13.36 4.72 -37.46
C ASP A 444 -13.51 3.38 -36.71
N THR A 445 -12.44 2.58 -36.63
CA THR A 445 -12.55 1.15 -36.32
C THR A 445 -11.67 0.71 -35.15
N PHE A 446 -10.51 1.31 -34.93
CA PHE A 446 -9.63 0.90 -33.82
C PHE A 446 -9.98 1.66 -32.56
N LYS A 447 -10.14 0.93 -31.44
CA LYS A 447 -10.41 1.51 -30.12
C LYS A 447 -9.48 0.89 -29.09
N LYS A 448 -8.88 1.73 -28.26
CA LYS A 448 -8.10 1.31 -27.10
C LYS A 448 -8.69 1.92 -25.83
N ASP A 449 -8.90 1.08 -24.82
CA ASP A 449 -9.22 1.55 -23.47
C ASP A 449 -7.98 2.27 -22.88
N MET A 450 -8.21 3.44 -22.27
CA MET A 450 -7.16 4.31 -21.74
C MET A 450 -6.99 4.11 -20.23
N ASP A 451 -6.62 2.89 -19.85
CA ASP A 451 -6.42 2.47 -18.45
C ASP A 451 -5.19 3.15 -17.79
N GLU A 452 -4.43 3.95 -18.56
CA GLU A 452 -3.29 4.75 -18.11
C GLU A 452 -3.70 6.06 -17.42
N PHE A 453 -4.95 6.49 -17.57
CA PHE A 453 -5.44 7.71 -16.94
C PHE A 453 -5.86 7.45 -15.50
N LYS A 454 -5.32 8.26 -14.58
CA LYS A 454 -5.68 8.26 -13.16
C LYS A 454 -6.02 9.68 -12.76
N LEU A 455 -6.74 9.81 -11.66
CA LEU A 455 -7.11 11.09 -11.08
C LEU A 455 -6.68 11.13 -9.62
N GLY A 456 -5.80 12.07 -9.29
CA GLY A 456 -5.35 12.32 -7.93
C GLY A 456 -6.30 13.26 -7.19
N TYR A 457 -6.66 12.91 -5.97
CA TYR A 457 -7.31 13.81 -5.01
C TYR A 457 -6.68 13.62 -3.63
N GLY A 458 -6.95 14.54 -2.71
CA GLY A 458 -6.43 14.44 -1.36
C GLY A 458 -7.40 14.88 -0.28
N GLU A 459 -7.02 14.59 0.95
CA GLU A 459 -7.70 15.08 2.14
C GLU A 459 -6.92 16.27 2.71
N ALA A 460 -7.64 17.36 2.97
CA ALA A 460 -7.12 18.49 3.73
C ALA A 460 -8.06 18.77 4.90
N ILE A 461 -7.50 18.90 6.11
CA ILE A 461 -8.27 19.29 7.30
C ILE A 461 -8.73 20.75 7.16
N ASP A 462 -7.79 21.64 6.86
CA ASP A 462 -8.05 23.03 6.47
C ASP A 462 -7.14 23.41 5.30
N ILE A 463 -7.74 23.69 4.15
CA ILE A 463 -7.06 24.05 2.90
C ILE A 463 -6.17 25.32 3.00
N ASN A 464 -6.36 26.12 4.05
CA ASN A 464 -5.57 27.33 4.28
C ASN A 464 -4.34 27.06 5.14
N ASN A 465 -4.27 25.91 5.80
CA ASN A 465 -3.14 25.53 6.63
C ASN A 465 -2.09 24.79 5.81
N ASN A 466 -0.82 24.99 6.17
CA ASN A 466 0.31 24.34 5.53
C ASN A 466 1.15 23.63 6.61
N PHE A 467 1.37 22.33 6.45
CA PHE A 467 2.11 21.50 7.41
C PHE A 467 3.54 21.98 7.68
N SER A 468 4.16 22.72 6.74
CA SER A 468 5.50 23.27 6.91
C SER A 468 5.59 24.45 7.87
N SER A 469 4.45 25.07 8.19
CA SER A 469 4.33 26.29 9.01
C SER A 469 3.18 26.24 10.02
N LEU A 470 2.72 25.05 10.41
CA LEU A 470 1.63 24.89 11.38
C LEU A 470 1.99 25.50 12.73
N VAL A 471 1.03 26.18 13.34
CA VAL A 471 1.08 26.69 14.71
C VAL A 471 -0.11 26.20 15.52
N GLU A 472 -0.06 26.31 16.86
CA GLU A 472 -1.11 25.77 17.74
C GLU A 472 -2.51 26.34 17.51
N THR A 473 -2.59 27.55 16.95
CA THR A 473 -3.86 28.22 16.65
C THR A 473 -4.52 27.69 15.39
N ASP A 474 -3.79 26.96 14.53
CA ASP A 474 -4.30 26.45 13.27
C ASP A 474 -5.31 25.32 13.48
N ASN A 475 -6.35 25.30 12.65
CA ASN A 475 -7.43 24.33 12.72
C ASN A 475 -6.92 22.91 12.47
N THR A 476 -6.02 22.75 11.51
CA THR A 476 -5.34 21.47 11.20
C THR A 476 -4.59 20.94 12.41
N PHE A 477 -3.82 21.79 13.09
CA PHE A 477 -3.09 21.39 14.30
C PHE A 477 -4.04 20.97 15.43
N LYS A 478 -5.08 21.77 15.68
CA LYS A 478 -6.09 21.47 16.72
C LYS A 478 -6.78 20.14 16.46
N ALA A 479 -7.19 19.88 15.21
CA ALA A 479 -7.83 18.63 14.82
C ALA A 479 -6.91 17.41 15.06
N ILE A 480 -5.65 17.50 14.65
CA ILE A 480 -4.63 16.45 14.88
C ILE A 480 -4.42 16.22 16.38
N ARG A 481 -4.22 17.28 17.14
CA ARG A 481 -4.05 17.21 18.59
C ARG A 481 -5.26 16.56 19.26
N ASP A 482 -6.46 17.00 18.92
CA ASP A 482 -7.70 16.51 19.53
C ASP A 482 -7.99 15.05 19.14
N ASN A 483 -7.58 14.63 17.94
CA ASN A 483 -7.61 13.23 17.53
C ASN A 483 -6.67 12.36 18.39
N VAL A 484 -5.39 12.74 18.53
CA VAL A 484 -4.42 12.02 19.37
C VAL A 484 -4.92 11.93 20.82
N LYS A 485 -5.47 13.03 21.35
CA LYS A 485 -6.09 13.05 22.68
C LYS A 485 -7.21 12.05 22.83
N GLN A 486 -8.12 11.96 21.86
CA GLN A 486 -9.22 11.00 21.89
C GLN A 486 -8.68 9.57 21.92
N GLY A 487 -7.66 9.26 21.13
CA GLY A 487 -6.94 7.97 21.17
C GLY A 487 -6.37 7.67 22.57
N ILE A 488 -5.65 8.62 23.16
CA ILE A 488 -5.08 8.51 24.52
C ILE A 488 -6.18 8.33 25.58
N VAL A 489 -7.28 9.07 25.49
CA VAL A 489 -8.41 8.95 26.43
C VAL A 489 -9.02 7.55 26.34
N LYS A 490 -9.28 7.03 25.13
CA LYS A 490 -9.82 5.68 24.95
C LYS A 490 -8.85 4.59 25.39
N PHE A 491 -7.56 4.78 25.15
CA PHE A 491 -6.52 3.90 25.67
C PHE A 491 -6.55 3.83 27.21
N ASN A 492 -6.63 4.98 27.88
CA ASN A 492 -6.74 5.05 29.34
C ASN A 492 -8.08 4.50 29.85
N GLU A 493 -9.18 4.60 29.11
CA GLU A 493 -10.46 3.93 29.46
C GLU A 493 -10.36 2.40 29.38
N ILE A 494 -9.54 1.85 28.47
CA ILE A 494 -9.41 0.39 28.28
C ILE A 494 -8.45 -0.21 29.30
N PHE A 495 -7.27 0.38 29.47
CA PHE A 495 -6.20 -0.22 30.26
C PHE A 495 -6.02 0.43 31.62
N ASP A 496 -6.33 1.72 31.76
CA ASP A 496 -6.18 2.50 33.01
C ASP A 496 -4.83 2.23 33.71
N MET A 497 -3.76 2.42 32.94
CA MET A 497 -2.40 2.18 33.40
C MET A 497 -1.90 3.36 34.25
N LYS A 498 -0.97 3.05 35.15
CA LYS A 498 -0.13 4.02 35.86
C LYS A 498 1.29 3.50 35.89
N PHE A 499 2.29 4.36 35.95
CA PHE A 499 3.64 3.91 36.25
C PHE A 499 3.76 3.60 37.75
N GLY A 500 4.46 2.51 38.07
CA GLY A 500 4.55 2.06 39.45
C GLY A 500 5.77 2.62 40.18
N GLU A 501 5.61 2.82 41.48
CA GLU A 501 6.68 3.24 42.38
C GLU A 501 7.63 2.06 42.70
N ASN A 502 8.83 2.37 43.17
CA ASN A 502 9.75 1.37 43.72
C ASN A 502 9.08 0.70 44.93
N THR A 503 8.89 -0.61 44.87
CA THR A 503 8.29 -1.36 45.98
C THR A 503 9.35 -1.90 46.94
N THR A 504 8.95 -2.12 48.19
CA THR A 504 9.80 -2.71 49.25
C THR A 504 10.30 -4.12 48.95
N ASP A 505 9.72 -4.81 47.95
CA ASP A 505 10.00 -6.21 47.60
C ASP A 505 11.11 -6.39 46.53
N ASN A 506 11.98 -5.39 46.34
CA ASN A 506 13.03 -5.38 45.30
C ASN A 506 12.52 -5.56 43.87
N LYS A 507 11.23 -5.31 43.55
CA LYS A 507 10.68 -5.39 42.18
C LYS A 507 10.36 -4.00 41.64
N GLN A 508 10.78 -3.73 40.41
CA GLN A 508 10.42 -2.51 39.68
C GLN A 508 9.15 -2.75 38.89
N THR A 509 8.22 -1.81 38.97
CA THR A 509 6.92 -1.93 38.31
C THR A 509 7.01 -1.18 36.98
N LEU A 510 6.83 -1.88 35.86
CA LEU A 510 6.73 -1.24 34.55
C LEU A 510 5.42 -0.46 34.45
N PHE A 511 4.31 -1.13 34.76
CA PHE A 511 2.98 -0.55 34.78
C PHE A 511 2.19 -1.07 35.97
N THR A 512 1.21 -0.30 36.41
CA THR A 512 0.26 -0.65 37.45
C THR A 512 -1.11 -0.53 36.80
N VAL A 513 -1.93 -1.58 36.89
CA VAL A 513 -3.27 -1.66 36.29
C VAL A 513 -4.28 -1.87 37.40
N LYS A 514 -5.42 -1.17 37.35
CA LYS A 514 -6.47 -1.30 38.37
C LYS A 514 -6.88 -2.75 38.59
N LYS A 515 -7.04 -3.14 39.86
CA LYS A 515 -7.42 -4.53 40.21
C LYS A 515 -8.75 -4.97 39.58
N GLU A 516 -9.70 -4.05 39.41
CA GLU A 516 -11.02 -4.31 38.81
C GLU A 516 -11.02 -4.39 37.28
N ASN A 517 -9.88 -4.14 36.60
CA ASN A 517 -9.78 -4.31 35.15
C ASN A 517 -9.72 -5.81 34.78
N SER A 518 -10.87 -6.48 34.85
CA SER A 518 -11.00 -7.92 34.55
C SER A 518 -10.53 -8.24 33.13
N PHE A 519 -10.79 -7.34 32.16
CA PHE A 519 -10.29 -7.47 30.80
C PHE A 519 -8.77 -7.64 30.76
N PHE A 520 -7.99 -6.79 31.42
CA PHE A 520 -6.55 -6.98 31.46
C PHE A 520 -6.15 -8.23 32.27
N TRP A 521 -6.68 -8.37 33.48
CA TRP A 521 -6.20 -9.39 34.42
C TRP A 521 -6.56 -10.82 34.02
N ASP A 522 -7.67 -11.04 33.34
CA ASP A 522 -8.04 -12.38 32.87
C ASP A 522 -7.14 -12.87 31.74
N PHE A 523 -6.67 -11.96 30.87
CA PHE A 523 -5.65 -12.27 29.87
C PHE A 523 -4.24 -12.38 30.49
N ALA A 524 -3.90 -11.50 31.45
CA ALA A 524 -2.59 -11.51 32.10
C ALA A 524 -2.33 -12.83 32.85
N LYS A 525 -3.35 -13.43 33.48
CA LYS A 525 -3.26 -14.72 34.21
C LYS A 525 -2.83 -15.89 33.33
N VAL A 526 -3.17 -15.86 32.04
CA VAL A 526 -2.91 -16.95 31.09
C VAL A 526 -1.77 -16.65 30.12
N SER A 527 -1.22 -15.44 30.17
CA SER A 527 -0.11 -14.98 29.32
C SER A 527 1.20 -15.64 29.76
N LYS A 528 1.92 -16.26 28.82
CA LYS A 528 3.17 -17.00 29.09
C LYS A 528 4.40 -16.35 28.47
N LYS A 529 4.23 -15.49 27.47
CA LYS A 529 5.31 -14.81 26.75
C LYS A 529 4.97 -13.33 26.52
N MET A 530 5.99 -12.49 26.32
CA MET A 530 5.81 -11.06 26.02
C MET A 530 4.95 -10.82 24.76
N SER A 531 5.00 -11.72 23.78
CA SER A 531 4.11 -11.68 22.60
C SER A 531 2.63 -11.72 22.96
N ASP A 532 2.25 -12.47 24.01
CA ASP A 532 0.86 -12.59 24.44
C ASP A 532 0.37 -11.24 25.00
N LEU A 533 1.23 -10.57 25.77
CA LEU A 533 0.99 -9.22 26.25
C LEU A 533 0.96 -8.18 25.13
N ASN A 534 1.88 -8.25 24.17
CA ASN A 534 1.88 -7.33 23.03
C ASN A 534 0.61 -7.49 22.20
N ASN A 535 0.10 -8.72 22.04
CA ASN A 535 -1.17 -8.97 21.38
C ASN A 535 -2.37 -8.44 22.18
N LEU A 536 -2.34 -8.52 23.51
CA LEU A 536 -3.36 -7.90 24.36
C LEU A 536 -3.32 -6.37 24.29
N PHE A 537 -2.14 -5.79 24.52
CA PHE A 537 -1.94 -4.35 24.53
C PHE A 537 -2.19 -3.71 23.18
N SER A 538 -1.78 -4.35 22.08
CA SER A 538 -2.13 -3.89 20.72
C SER A 538 -3.54 -4.30 20.28
N LEU A 539 -4.33 -4.94 21.16
CA LEU A 539 -5.69 -5.40 20.89
C LEU A 539 -5.80 -6.30 19.64
N ASN A 540 -4.77 -7.10 19.32
CA ASN A 540 -4.66 -7.88 18.09
C ASN A 540 -5.27 -9.29 18.14
N LEU A 541 -5.80 -9.70 19.30
CA LEU A 541 -6.41 -11.02 19.46
C LEU A 541 -7.82 -11.09 18.83
N ASN A 542 -8.11 -12.22 18.18
CA ASN A 542 -9.44 -12.55 17.64
C ASN A 542 -10.37 -13.09 18.75
N ASN A 543 -10.60 -12.27 19.77
CA ASN A 543 -11.49 -12.53 20.89
C ASN A 543 -12.58 -11.45 20.93
N SER A 544 -13.83 -11.80 21.27
CA SER A 544 -14.97 -10.86 21.24
C SER A 544 -14.75 -9.62 22.11
N ASP A 545 -14.17 -9.77 23.30
CA ASP A 545 -13.92 -8.66 24.22
C ASP A 545 -12.81 -7.77 23.66
N VAL A 546 -11.74 -8.38 23.12
CA VAL A 546 -10.63 -7.65 22.48
C VAL A 546 -11.11 -6.90 21.25
N ILE A 547 -11.94 -7.52 20.40
CA ILE A 547 -12.55 -6.87 19.23
C ILE A 547 -13.43 -5.69 19.66
N SER A 548 -14.21 -5.84 20.74
CA SER A 548 -15.01 -4.75 21.29
C SER A 548 -14.15 -3.59 21.81
N LYS A 549 -13.04 -3.88 22.50
CA LYS A 549 -12.08 -2.85 22.94
C LYS A 549 -11.35 -2.21 21.77
N ARG A 550 -10.96 -2.97 20.76
CA ARG A 550 -10.37 -2.45 19.51
C ARG A 550 -11.35 -1.49 18.84
N LYS A 551 -12.62 -1.87 18.71
CA LYS A 551 -13.68 -0.99 18.17
C LYS A 551 -13.84 0.29 18.99
N LEU A 552 -13.85 0.20 20.32
CA LEU A 552 -13.90 1.37 21.20
C LEU A 552 -12.72 2.32 20.96
N LEU A 553 -11.52 1.77 20.78
CA LEU A 553 -10.32 2.57 20.55
C LEU A 553 -10.28 3.18 19.15
N LEU A 554 -10.57 2.39 18.11
CA LEU A 554 -10.52 2.86 16.73
C LEU A 554 -11.68 3.80 16.42
N GLU A 555 -12.93 3.37 16.62
CA GLU A 555 -14.08 4.23 16.30
C GLU A 555 -14.29 5.32 17.36
N GLY A 556 -14.24 4.95 18.65
CA GLY A 556 -14.48 5.89 19.74
C GLY A 556 -13.31 6.82 20.05
N GLY A 557 -12.09 6.46 19.62
CA GLY A 557 -10.89 7.30 19.70
C GLY A 557 -10.57 8.01 18.39
N ASN A 558 -11.38 7.82 17.35
CA ASN A 558 -11.17 8.32 16.00
C ASN A 558 -9.79 7.91 15.41
N GLN A 559 -9.37 6.67 15.57
CA GLN A 559 -8.06 6.15 15.13
C GLN A 559 -8.22 5.15 13.98
N ASN A 560 -7.34 5.22 12.97
CA ASN A 560 -7.23 4.19 11.93
C ASN A 560 -6.35 3.02 12.38
N ASP A 561 -5.33 3.30 13.18
CA ASP A 561 -4.35 2.31 13.62
C ASP A 561 -3.98 2.52 15.09
N TYR A 562 -3.64 1.43 15.76
CA TYR A 562 -3.14 1.42 17.13
C TYR A 562 -2.22 0.23 17.37
N SER A 563 -1.12 0.50 18.04
CA SER A 563 -0.29 -0.56 18.61
C SER A 563 0.36 -0.11 19.91
N LEU A 564 0.57 -1.08 20.80
CA LEU A 564 1.41 -0.95 21.98
C LEU A 564 2.23 -2.23 22.12
N VAL A 565 3.54 -2.08 21.93
CA VAL A 565 4.49 -3.18 21.89
C VAL A 565 5.59 -2.93 22.92
N ILE A 566 5.76 -3.89 23.83
CA ILE A 566 6.88 -3.95 24.76
C ILE A 566 7.92 -4.88 24.16
N ASN A 567 9.03 -4.30 23.71
CA ASN A 567 10.16 -5.04 23.17
C ASN A 567 11.15 -5.36 24.28
N ASP A 568 11.44 -6.64 24.44
CA ASP A 568 12.64 -7.09 25.11
C ASP A 568 13.73 -7.31 24.06
N LYS A 569 14.90 -6.69 24.21
CA LYS A 569 16.01 -6.86 23.25
C LYS A 569 16.79 -8.16 23.50
N ARG A 570 16.10 -9.30 23.63
CA ARG A 570 16.74 -10.62 23.82
C ARG A 570 16.83 -11.41 22.52
N ILE A 571 17.76 -12.38 22.52
CA ILE A 571 17.82 -13.49 21.57
C ILE A 571 16.85 -14.63 21.98
N TYR A 572 16.46 -14.71 23.26
CA TYR A 572 15.57 -15.74 23.82
C TYR A 572 14.35 -15.13 24.52
N THR A 573 13.17 -15.72 24.31
CA THR A 573 11.90 -15.28 24.95
C THR A 573 11.88 -15.66 26.43
N SER A 574 11.79 -14.69 27.34
CA SER A 574 11.69 -14.92 28.79
C SER A 574 10.24 -15.21 29.14
N PRO A 575 9.99 -16.24 29.97
CA PRO A 575 8.64 -16.58 30.38
C PRO A 575 8.02 -15.43 31.19
N LEU A 576 6.70 -15.28 31.12
CA LEU A 576 5.93 -14.45 32.03
C LEU A 576 5.36 -15.31 33.17
N LEU A 577 5.34 -14.76 34.38
CA LEU A 577 4.83 -15.42 35.57
C LEU A 577 3.76 -14.54 36.23
N TYR A 578 2.53 -15.04 36.32
CA TYR A 578 1.49 -14.37 37.09
C TYR A 578 1.50 -14.81 38.56
N ARG A 579 1.47 -13.85 39.48
CA ARG A 579 1.32 -14.08 40.92
C ARG A 579 0.24 -13.15 41.44
N GLU A 580 -0.81 -13.68 42.05
CA GLU A 580 -1.98 -12.89 42.49
C GLU A 580 -1.63 -11.67 43.37
N GLN A 581 -0.60 -11.80 44.22
CA GLN A 581 -0.14 -10.75 45.13
C GLN A 581 0.78 -9.71 44.48
N LEU A 582 1.44 -10.06 43.37
CA LEU A 582 2.48 -9.23 42.77
C LEU A 582 2.11 -8.76 41.35
N GLY A 583 1.18 -9.41 40.68
CA GLY A 583 0.82 -9.15 39.29
C GLY A 583 1.60 -10.02 38.31
N LEU A 584 1.87 -9.50 37.12
CA LEU A 584 2.51 -10.21 36.03
C LEU A 584 4.00 -9.86 35.94
N GLU A 585 4.85 -10.85 36.06
CA GLU A 585 6.29 -10.69 36.21
C GLU A 585 7.02 -11.21 34.97
N SER A 586 8.02 -10.46 34.48
CA SER A 586 8.96 -10.98 33.47
C SER A 586 10.31 -11.23 34.15
N PRO A 587 10.58 -12.44 34.70
CA PRO A 587 11.86 -12.76 35.32
C PRO A 587 13.04 -12.36 34.43
N ILE A 588 13.97 -11.59 35.02
CA ILE A 588 15.23 -11.25 34.34
C ILE A 588 16.14 -12.46 34.39
N LEU A 589 16.26 -13.15 33.25
CA LEU A 589 17.44 -13.97 32.96
C LEU A 589 18.55 -13.02 32.49
N THR A 590 19.82 -13.34 32.77
CA THR A 590 20.99 -12.48 32.48
C THR A 590 20.91 -11.79 31.11
N GLY A 591 21.02 -10.45 31.07
CA GLY A 591 21.19 -9.68 29.82
C GLY A 591 20.07 -8.71 29.41
N ILE A 592 18.97 -8.59 30.16
CA ILE A 592 18.00 -7.50 29.92
C ILE A 592 18.47 -6.24 30.62
N ASN A 593 18.84 -5.24 29.84
CA ASN A 593 19.25 -3.95 30.39
C ASN A 593 18.06 -2.99 30.51
N TYR A 594 17.12 -2.98 29.56
CA TYR A 594 15.96 -2.08 29.53
C TYR A 594 14.85 -2.68 28.66
N TYR A 595 13.66 -2.10 28.72
CA TYR A 595 12.56 -2.34 27.79
C TYR A 595 12.35 -1.12 26.88
N ASP A 596 12.02 -1.39 25.63
CA ASP A 596 11.60 -0.37 24.67
C ASP A 596 10.07 -0.53 24.51
N VAL A 597 9.30 0.46 24.96
CA VAL A 597 7.82 0.49 24.89
C VAL A 597 7.41 1.39 23.73
N ASN A 598 6.98 0.79 22.63
CA ASN A 598 6.49 1.52 21.48
C ASN A 598 4.97 1.65 21.53
N ILE A 599 4.47 2.89 21.52
CA ILE A 599 3.04 3.20 21.41
C ILE A 599 2.78 3.99 20.12
N LYS A 600 1.71 3.61 19.41
CA LYS A 600 1.31 4.21 18.15
C LYS A 600 -0.19 4.50 18.12
N PHE A 601 -0.53 5.70 17.66
CA PHE A 601 -1.85 6.17 17.25
C PHE A 601 -1.72 6.88 15.90
N ASP A 602 -2.81 7.37 15.31
CA ASP A 602 -2.72 8.34 14.22
C ASP A 602 -1.98 9.59 14.74
N TYR A 603 -0.97 10.06 13.99
CA TYR A 603 -0.12 11.20 14.35
C TYR A 603 0.66 11.08 15.69
N LEU A 604 0.82 9.88 16.25
CA LEU A 604 1.70 9.61 17.38
C LEU A 604 2.41 8.27 17.20
N ASN A 605 3.74 8.25 17.30
CA ASN A 605 4.52 7.02 17.26
C ASN A 605 5.79 7.22 18.09
N ILE A 606 5.75 6.75 19.33
CA ILE A 606 6.79 7.01 20.31
C ILE A 606 7.33 5.69 20.83
N ASN A 607 8.65 5.59 20.90
CA ASN A 607 9.34 4.52 21.60
C ASN A 607 9.94 5.07 22.90
N PHE A 608 9.40 4.62 24.03
CA PHE A 608 9.91 4.95 25.36
C PHE A 608 10.91 3.89 25.82
N ARG A 609 12.15 4.31 26.13
CA ARG A 609 13.13 3.42 26.76
C ARG A 609 13.09 3.54 28.28
N THR A 610 12.99 2.40 28.95
CA THR A 610 13.06 2.32 30.41
C THR A 610 14.49 2.49 30.92
N ASP A 611 14.64 2.83 32.20
CA ASP A 611 15.92 2.82 32.90
C ASP A 611 16.44 1.38 33.03
N PHE A 612 17.71 1.28 33.41
CA PHE A 612 18.39 0.01 33.55
C PHE A 612 17.79 -0.84 34.66
N MET A 613 17.49 -2.09 34.33
CA MET A 613 16.97 -3.09 35.26
C MET A 613 18.14 -3.93 35.80
N TYR A 614 18.43 -3.86 37.09
CA TYR A 614 19.57 -4.57 37.68
C TYR A 614 19.24 -6.01 38.10
N HIS A 615 20.19 -6.93 37.93
CA HIS A 615 20.15 -8.26 38.55
C HIS A 615 21.21 -8.34 39.66
N GLN A 616 20.84 -8.13 40.92
CA GLN A 616 21.70 -8.50 42.06
C GLN A 616 20.93 -9.39 43.04
N THR A 617 21.50 -10.57 43.33
CA THR A 617 21.31 -11.58 44.41
C THR A 617 19.94 -11.79 45.11
N GLY A 618 18.89 -11.09 44.71
CA GLY A 618 17.50 -11.11 45.16
C GLY A 618 16.64 -10.29 44.18
N GLY A 619 16.89 -10.49 42.87
CA GLY A 619 16.88 -9.48 41.81
C GLY A 619 15.58 -8.72 41.49
N TYR A 620 15.76 -7.61 40.77
CA TYR A 620 14.65 -6.82 40.24
C TYR A 620 13.98 -7.56 39.10
N VAL A 621 12.69 -7.79 39.25
CA VAL A 621 11.85 -8.32 38.18
C VAL A 621 10.94 -7.18 37.74
N PRO A 622 10.88 -6.84 36.44
CA PRO A 622 9.85 -5.96 35.92
C PRO A 622 8.49 -6.62 36.14
N VAL A 623 7.59 -5.88 36.78
CA VAL A 623 6.25 -6.36 37.09
C VAL A 623 5.20 -5.40 36.53
N ILE A 624 4.11 -5.95 36.01
CA ILE A 624 2.86 -5.23 35.84
C ILE A 624 2.01 -5.52 37.07
N LYS A 625 1.81 -4.53 37.95
CA LYS A 625 1.17 -4.71 39.27
C LYS A 625 -0.31 -4.38 39.26
N ASN A 626 -1.04 -4.93 40.23
CA ASN A 626 -2.36 -4.43 40.61
C ASN A 626 -2.24 -3.23 41.56
N TYR A 627 -3.24 -2.35 41.55
CA TYR A 627 -3.42 -1.32 42.59
C TYR A 627 -4.90 -1.08 42.89
#